data_AF-A0A1X7CIV1-F1
#
_entry.id   AF-A0A1X7CIV1-F1
#
_cell.length_a   1.000
_cell.length_b   1.000
_cell.length_c   1.000
_cell.angle_alpha   90.00
_cell.angle_beta   90.00
_cell.angle_gamma   90.00
#
_symmetry.space_group_name_H-M   'P 1'
#
loop_
_entity.id
_entity.type
_entity.pdbx_description
1 polymer ?
#
loop_
_entity_poly.entity_id
_entity_poly.type
_entity_poly.pdbx_seq_one_letter_code
_entity_poly.pdbx_strand_id
1 'polypeptide(L)'
;MILPCMAKDIVTLVKENGEKFEGIKSVISTQRIITFEIDLNIEPKDTIIHELASGTVNTYLVIDSERIPKLDGVDAHYQLLIRKIAA
;
A
#
# COMPACT_ATOMS: atom_id res chain seq x y z
N MET A 1 -16.28 6.25 1.67
CA MET A 1 -15.87 6.72 0.34
C MET A 1 -14.40 7.11 0.43
N ILE A 2 -13.54 6.52 -0.39
CA ILE A 2 -12.09 6.74 -0.34
C ILE A 2 -11.75 7.51 -1.60
N LEU A 3 -11.28 8.74 -1.42
CA LEU A 3 -10.98 9.64 -2.52
C LEU A 3 -9.47 9.64 -2.77
N PRO A 4 -9.01 9.69 -4.03
CA PRO A 4 -7.58 9.69 -4.36
C PRO A 4 -6.80 10.86 -3.73
N CYS A 5 -7.47 11.94 -3.32
CA CYS A 5 -6.85 13.05 -2.59
C CYS A 5 -6.39 12.70 -1.16
N MET A 6 -6.80 11.54 -0.63
CA MET A 6 -6.38 11.03 0.67
C MET A 6 -5.08 10.23 0.62
N ALA A 7 -4.61 9.84 -0.58
CA ALA A 7 -3.33 9.12 -0.76
C ALA A 7 -2.16 10.09 -0.68
N LYS A 8 -1.92 10.59 0.54
CA LYS A 8 -0.82 11.53 0.83
C LYS A 8 0.44 10.81 1.30
N ASP A 9 0.29 9.60 1.81
CA ASP A 9 1.41 8.79 2.27
C ASP A 9 2.13 8.16 1.07
N ILE A 10 3.45 8.18 1.13
CA ILE A 10 4.32 7.54 0.16
C ILE A 10 4.90 6.32 0.82
N VAL A 11 4.72 5.16 0.18
CA VAL A 11 5.27 3.90 0.66
C VAL A 11 6.20 3.29 -0.37
N THR A 12 7.06 2.41 0.15
CA THR A 12 7.95 1.58 -0.63
C THR A 12 7.48 0.14 -0.53
N LEU A 13 7.11 -0.46 -1.65
CA LEU A 13 6.82 -1.89 -1.73
C LEU A 13 8.12 -2.64 -1.97
N VAL A 14 8.36 -3.66 -1.16
CA VAL A 14 9.47 -4.60 -1.30
C VAL A 14 8.85 -5.97 -1.55
N LYS A 15 9.05 -6.49 -2.76
CA LYS A 15 8.55 -7.80 -3.15
C LYS A 15 9.39 -8.92 -2.56
N GLU A 16 8.81 -10.11 -2.46
CA GLU A 16 9.54 -11.33 -2.06
C GLU A 16 10.74 -11.62 -3.00
N ASN A 17 10.61 -11.27 -4.29
CA ASN A 17 11.67 -11.44 -5.29
C ASN A 17 12.86 -10.45 -5.12
N GLY A 18 12.77 -9.50 -4.18
CA GLY A 18 13.80 -8.49 -3.93
C GLY A 18 13.61 -7.18 -4.71
N GLU A 19 12.61 -7.08 -5.58
CA GLU A 19 12.26 -5.82 -6.25
C GLU A 19 11.73 -4.80 -5.25
N LYS A 20 12.14 -3.54 -5.41
CA LYS A 20 11.68 -2.42 -4.60
C LYS A 20 11.05 -1.36 -5.49
N PHE A 21 9.83 -0.97 -5.14
CA PHE A 21 9.07 0.06 -5.81
C PHE A 21 8.83 1.20 -4.83
N GLU A 22 9.56 2.29 -5.02
CA GLU A 22 9.48 3.49 -4.20
C GLU A 22 8.50 4.50 -4.82
N GLY A 23 7.96 5.41 -4.02
CA GLY A 23 7.11 6.49 -4.53
C GLY A 23 5.63 6.10 -4.70
N ILE A 24 5.19 4.98 -4.12
CA ILE A 24 3.81 4.50 -4.25
C ILE A 24 2.90 5.35 -3.37
N LYS A 25 2.00 6.11 -3.99
CA LYS A 25 1.00 6.88 -3.24
C LYS A 25 -0.07 5.94 -2.72
N SER A 26 -0.24 5.93 -1.41
CA SER A 26 -1.19 5.05 -0.75
C SER A 26 -1.91 5.76 0.39
N VAL A 27 -3.09 5.26 0.72
CA VAL A 27 -3.80 5.61 1.96
C VAL A 27 -3.47 4.52 2.97
N ILE A 28 -2.75 4.88 4.02
CA ILE A 28 -2.40 3.92 5.08
C ILE A 28 -3.43 4.01 6.19
N SER A 29 -4.04 2.87 6.50
CA SER A 29 -4.92 2.69 7.65
C SER A 29 -4.32 1.65 8.59
N THR A 30 -4.83 1.58 9.82
CA THR A 30 -4.29 0.70 10.88
C THR A 30 -4.17 -0.78 10.47
N GLN A 31 -5.04 -1.26 9.58
CA GLN A 31 -5.09 -2.66 9.14
C GLN A 31 -5.05 -2.83 7.62
N ARG A 32 -5.14 -1.75 6.85
CA ARG A 32 -5.26 -1.80 5.39
C ARG A 32 -4.45 -0.70 4.74
N ILE A 33 -3.83 -0.99 3.61
CA ILE A 33 -3.20 -0.01 2.74
C ILE A 33 -3.95 -0.01 1.42
N ILE A 34 -4.32 1.17 0.95
CA ILE A 34 -5.04 1.31 -0.31
C ILE A 34 -4.14 2.05 -1.28
N THR A 35 -3.85 1.45 -2.42
CA THR A 35 -3.03 2.07 -3.46
C THR A 35 -3.77 2.11 -4.78
N PHE A 36 -3.60 3.20 -5.52
CA PHE A 36 -4.16 3.38 -6.85
C PHE A 36 -3.18 2.94 -7.95
N GLU A 37 -1.97 2.51 -7.57
CA GLU A 37 -0.97 1.95 -8.48
C GLU A 37 -1.35 0.53 -8.88
N ILE A 38 -2.22 0.42 -9.88
CA ILE A 38 -2.69 -0.87 -10.41
C ILE A 38 -1.70 -1.54 -11.35
N ASP A 39 -0.68 -0.83 -11.81
CA ASP A 39 0.41 -1.35 -12.64
C ASP A 39 1.37 -2.24 -11.84
N LEU A 40 1.39 -2.06 -10.51
CA LEU A 40 2.19 -2.89 -9.61
C LEU A 40 1.38 -4.12 -9.19
N ASN A 41 1.87 -5.30 -9.57
CA ASN A 41 1.32 -6.54 -9.02
C ASN A 41 1.83 -6.71 -7.59
N ILE A 42 0.93 -6.55 -6.62
CA ILE A 42 1.19 -6.70 -5.19
C ILE A 42 0.63 -8.04 -4.76
N GLU A 43 1.46 -8.85 -4.13
CA GLU A 43 1.12 -10.19 -3.70
C GLU A 43 1.15 -10.34 -2.17
N PRO A 44 0.38 -11.28 -1.61
CA PRO A 44 0.53 -11.64 -0.20
C PRO A 44 1.97 -12.12 0.04
N LYS A 45 2.54 -11.73 1.19
CA LYS A 45 3.95 -11.84 1.62
C LYS A 45 4.87 -10.69 1.20
N ASP A 46 4.42 -9.79 0.33
CA ASP A 46 5.17 -8.57 0.07
C ASP A 46 5.27 -7.72 1.33
N THR A 47 6.31 -6.89 1.42
CA THR A 47 6.56 -6.01 2.55
C THR A 47 6.40 -4.56 2.12
N ILE A 48 5.63 -3.79 2.88
CA ILE A 48 5.46 -2.36 2.67
C ILE A 48 6.22 -1.61 3.75
N ILE A 49 7.09 -0.71 3.32
CA ILE A 49 7.85 0.18 4.17
C ILE A 49 7.24 1.57 4.03
N HIS A 50 6.82 2.15 5.15
CA HIS A 50 6.33 3.52 5.22
C HIS A 50 7.27 4.34 6.08
N GLU A 51 7.95 5.29 5.47
CA GLU A 51 8.77 6.28 6.16
C GLU A 51 7.94 7.54 6.40
N LEU A 52 7.67 7.84 7.67
CA LEU A 52 7.02 9.09 8.04
C LEU A 52 8.01 10.25 7.96
N ALA A 53 7.49 11.45 7.71
CA ALA A 53 8.25 12.69 7.79
C ALA A 53 8.92 12.93 9.17
N SER A 54 8.50 12.20 10.21
CA SER A 54 9.16 12.20 11.53
C SER A 54 10.44 11.37 11.59
N GLY A 55 10.83 10.68 10.52
CA GLY A 55 11.95 9.72 10.49
C GLY A 55 11.61 8.33 11.04
N THR A 56 10.32 8.06 11.31
CA THR A 56 9.85 6.74 11.78
C THR A 56 9.60 5.83 10.58
N VAL A 57 10.24 4.66 10.58
CA VAL A 57 10.07 3.67 9.51
C VAL A 57 9.17 2.54 10.00
N ASN A 58 7.94 2.51 9.52
CA ASN A 58 7.03 1.41 9.79
C ASN A 58 7.16 0.34 8.71
N THR A 59 7.26 -0.92 9.13
CA THR A 59 7.26 -2.05 8.22
C THR A 59 6.00 -2.88 8.40
N TYR A 60 5.32 -3.14 7.30
CA TYR A 60 4.07 -3.86 7.22
C TYR A 60 4.21 -5.06 6.30
N LEU A 61 3.71 -6.22 6.71
CA LEU A 61 3.60 -7.39 5.87
C LEU A 61 2.23 -7.41 5.20
N VAL A 62 2.18 -7.58 3.89
CA VAL A 62 0.94 -7.80 3.13
C VAL A 62 0.46 -9.22 3.41
N ILE A 63 -0.72 -9.33 3.99
CA ILE A 63 -1.38 -10.60 4.30
C ILE A 63 -2.27 -11.02 3.14
N ASP A 64 -2.99 -10.06 2.56
CA ASP A 64 -3.92 -10.29 1.47
C ASP A 64 -3.97 -9.07 0.55
N SER A 65 -4.28 -9.28 -0.72
CA SER A 65 -4.28 -8.25 -1.76
C SER A 65 -5.53 -8.39 -2.62
N GLU A 66 -6.49 -7.48 -2.46
CA GLU A 66 -7.71 -7.45 -3.25
C GLU A 66 -7.66 -6.31 -4.26
N ARG A 67 -7.83 -6.62 -5.55
CA ARG A 67 -7.95 -5.60 -6.60
C ARG A 67 -9.41 -5.22 -6.79
N ILE A 68 -9.75 -3.98 -6.48
CA ILE A 68 -11.08 -3.42 -6.69
C ILE A 68 -11.10 -2.75 -8.08
N PRO A 69 -11.98 -3.17 -9.00
CA PRO A 69 -12.14 -2.50 -10.28
C PRO A 69 -12.76 -1.11 -10.11
N LYS A 70 -12.63 -0.25 -11.13
CA LYS A 70 -13.27 1.05 -11.14
C LYS A 70 -14.79 0.90 -10.96
N LEU A 71 -15.31 1.44 -9.86
CA LEU A 71 -16.73 1.34 -9.50
C LEU A 71 -17.20 2.67 -8.92
N ASP A 72 -18.40 3.12 -9.30
CA ASP A 72 -19.04 4.34 -8.78
C ASP A 72 -18.17 5.61 -8.81
N GLY A 73 -17.36 5.77 -9.86
CA GLY A 73 -16.50 6.95 -10.04
C GLY A 73 -15.19 6.94 -9.24
N VAL A 74 -14.89 5.85 -8.53
CA VAL A 74 -13.59 5.62 -7.88
C VAL A 74 -12.73 4.79 -8.84
N ASP A 75 -11.53 5.28 -9.19
CA ASP A 75 -10.61 4.53 -10.03
C ASP A 75 -10.22 3.18 -9.40
N ALA A 76 -9.80 2.25 -10.25
CA ALA A 76 -9.37 0.94 -9.82
C ALA A 76 -8.22 1.10 -8.81
N HIS A 77 -8.27 0.32 -7.74
CA HIS A 77 -7.31 0.41 -6.65
C HIS A 77 -7.13 -0.96 -6.01
N TYR A 78 -5.98 -1.16 -5.40
CA TYR A 78 -5.71 -2.29 -4.54
C TYR A 78 -6.09 -1.96 -3.11
N GLN A 79 -6.76 -2.89 -2.45
CA GLN A 79 -6.93 -2.93 -1.01
C GLN A 79 -6.06 -4.05 -0.47
N LEU A 80 -5.01 -3.67 0.24
CA LEU A 80 -4.04 -4.58 0.82
C LEU A 80 -4.37 -4.72 2.30
N LEU A 81 -4.64 -5.95 2.74
CA LEU A 81 -4.69 -6.28 4.14
C LEU A 81 -3.25 -6.39 4.65
N ILE A 82 -2.90 -5.57 5.63
CA ILE A 82 -1.53 -5.49 6.13
C ILE A 82 -1.45 -5.78 7.62
N ARG A 83 -0.29 -6.27 8.05
CA ARG A 83 0.05 -6.46 9.46
C ARG A 83 1.35 -5.74 9.76
N LYS A 84 1.33 -4.84 10.74
CA LYS A 84 2.54 -4.19 11.22
C LYS A 84 3.45 -5.22 11.89
N ILE A 85 4.69 -5.32 11.40
CA ILE A 85 5.71 -6.25 11.92
C ILE A 85 6.88 -5.52 12.59
N ALA A 86 7.14 -4.26 12.23
CA ALA A 86 8.15 -3.43 12.88
C ALA A 86 7.74 -1.94 12.91
N ALA A 87 8.25 -1.21 13.92
CA ALA A 87 8.00 0.20 14.21
C ALA A 87 9.32 0.89 14.55
#